data_AF-A0A358AUT7-F1
#
_entry.id   AF-A0A358AUT7-F1
#
_cell.length_a   1.000
_cell.length_b   1.000
_cell.length_c   1.000
_cell.angle_alpha   90.00
_cell.angle_beta   90.00
_cell.angle_gamma   90.00
#
_symmetry.space_group_name_H-M   'P 1'
#
loop_
_entity.id
_entity.type
_entity.pdbx_description
1 polymer ?
#
loop_
_entity_poly.entity_id
_entity_poly.type
_entity_poly.pdbx_seq_one_letter_code
_entity_poly.pdbx_strand_id
1 'polypeptide(L)'
;NIWKMSDIINGVKVEPGETWSINEEAGPRTYNLGWQGAPGISDGEYKEEAGGGICQVSSTLYNAVLRAELEIVERKHHSWPLDYIDGGLDATISTGAPDF
;
A
#
# COMPACT_ATOMS: atom_id res chain seq x y z
N ASN A 1 11.30 3.26 3.48
CA ASN A 1 10.20 2.84 2.57
C ASN A 1 8.99 3.75 2.64
N ILE A 2 8.45 4.06 3.83
CA ILE A 2 7.30 4.97 3.99
C ILE A 2 7.49 6.30 3.25
N TRP A 3 8.53 7.07 3.59
CA TRP A 3 8.85 8.35 2.91
C TRP A 3 8.89 8.22 1.39
N LYS A 4 9.63 7.24 0.87
CA LYS A 4 9.74 7.00 -0.57
C LYS A 4 8.39 6.72 -1.22
N MET A 5 7.58 5.84 -0.63
CA MET A 5 6.25 5.51 -1.15
C MET A 5 5.35 6.76 -1.14
N SER A 6 5.38 7.53 -0.04
CA SER A 6 4.64 8.79 0.08
C SER A 6 5.10 9.82 -0.95
N ASP A 7 6.41 9.98 -1.18
CA ASP A 7 6.96 10.90 -2.17
C ASP A 7 6.55 10.55 -3.60
N ILE A 8 6.46 9.25 -3.92
CA ILE A 8 6.00 8.78 -5.24
C ILE A 8 4.55 9.18 -5.49
N ILE A 9 3.65 8.92 -4.53
CA ILE A 9 2.21 9.20 -4.71
C ILE A 9 1.86 10.68 -4.45
N ASN A 10 2.77 11.47 -3.89
CA ASN A 10 2.50 12.85 -3.53
C ASN A 10 2.31 13.72 -4.77
N GLY A 11 1.18 14.43 -4.82
CA GLY A 11 0.85 15.32 -5.93
C GLY A 11 0.20 14.64 -7.14
N VAL A 12 -0.02 13.33 -7.07
CA VAL A 12 -0.87 12.62 -8.03
C VAL A 12 -2.25 13.27 -8.06
N LYS A 13 -2.77 13.45 -9.28
CA LYS A 13 -4.12 13.95 -9.54
C LYS A 13 -4.90 12.83 -10.21
N VAL A 14 -6.09 12.56 -9.70
CA VAL A 14 -7.03 11.59 -10.28
C VAL A 14 -8.20 12.39 -10.81
N GLU A 15 -8.41 12.36 -12.12
CA GLU A 15 -9.48 13.10 -12.78
C GLU A 15 -10.84 12.40 -12.58
N PRO A 16 -11.97 13.12 -12.73
CA PRO A 16 -13.29 12.51 -12.60
C PRO A 16 -13.49 11.31 -13.55
N GLY A 17 -13.82 10.15 -12.98
CA GLY A 17 -14.03 8.90 -13.73
C GLY A 17 -12.75 8.13 -14.06
N GLU A 18 -11.59 8.62 -13.64
CA GLU A 18 -10.32 7.90 -13.75
C GLU A 18 -10.19 6.84 -12.66
N THR A 19 -9.74 5.65 -13.04
CA THR A 19 -9.28 4.62 -12.11
C THR A 19 -7.77 4.75 -11.97
N TRP A 20 -7.29 4.86 -10.73
CA TRP A 20 -5.86 4.98 -10.43
C TRP A 20 -5.42 3.85 -9.50
N SER A 21 -4.19 3.37 -9.70
CA SER A 21 -3.58 2.26 -8.96
C SER A 21 -2.31 2.72 -8.24
N ILE A 22 -2.25 2.45 -6.94
CA ILE A 22 -1.08 2.73 -6.12
C ILE A 22 0.11 1.82 -6.51
N ASN A 23 -0.15 0.60 -6.97
CA ASN A 23 0.89 -0.28 -7.49
C ASN A 23 1.47 0.18 -8.81
N GLU A 24 0.62 0.64 -9.74
CA GLU A 24 1.10 1.17 -11.01
C GLU A 24 1.95 2.42 -10.81
N GLU A 25 1.51 3.34 -9.94
CA GLU A 25 2.26 4.55 -9.60
C GLU A 25 3.62 4.23 -8.95
N ALA A 26 3.63 3.33 -7.97
CA ALA A 26 4.84 2.99 -7.24
C ALA A 26 5.82 2.09 -7.99
N GLY A 27 5.31 1.32 -8.97
CA GLY A 27 6.07 0.30 -9.67
C GLY A 27 6.59 -0.82 -8.75
N PRO A 28 7.59 -1.60 -9.21
CA PRO A 28 8.09 -2.74 -8.46
C PRO A 28 8.95 -2.33 -7.26
N ARG A 29 8.73 -3.02 -6.13
CA ARG A 29 9.46 -2.78 -4.86
C ARG A 29 10.71 -3.64 -4.79
N THR A 30 11.76 -3.25 -5.51
CA THR A 30 13.01 -4.02 -5.60
C THR A 30 14.22 -3.24 -5.05
N TYR A 31 15.21 -3.97 -4.55
CA TYR A 31 16.44 -3.37 -4.01
C TYR A 31 17.19 -2.48 -5.02
N ASN A 32 17.27 -2.92 -6.29
CA ASN A 32 17.93 -2.16 -7.36
C ASN A 32 17.22 -0.84 -7.69
N LEU A 33 15.93 -0.72 -7.39
CA LEU A 33 15.19 0.54 -7.52
C LEU A 33 15.31 1.40 -6.25
N GLY A 34 16.11 1.00 -5.26
CA GLY A 34 16.40 1.75 -4.04
C GLY A 34 15.35 1.57 -2.94
N TRP A 35 14.53 0.53 -3.00
CA TRP A 35 13.70 0.12 -1.87
C TRP A 35 14.57 -0.54 -0.80
N GLN A 36 14.31 -0.20 0.46
CA GLN A 36 15.09 -0.72 1.58
C GLN A 36 14.48 -2.03 2.09
N GLY A 37 15.32 -2.89 2.67
CA GLY A 37 14.86 -4.07 3.39
C GLY A 37 14.13 -3.67 4.66
N ALA A 38 12.95 -4.26 4.89
CA ALA A 38 12.19 -4.10 6.11
C ALA A 38 11.25 -5.30 6.29
N PRO A 39 10.71 -5.54 7.50
CA PRO A 39 9.73 -6.58 7.71
C PRO A 39 8.49 -6.37 6.84
N GLY A 40 8.13 -7.41 6.09
CA GLY A 40 6.88 -7.56 5.37
C GLY A 40 6.22 -8.88 5.71
N ILE A 41 4.95 -9.03 5.33
CA ILE A 41 4.14 -10.19 5.70
C ILE A 41 4.06 -11.15 4.51
N SER A 42 4.61 -12.34 4.68
CA SER A 42 4.60 -13.40 3.66
C SER A 42 4.41 -14.77 4.31
N ASP A 43 3.43 -15.52 3.82
CA ASP A 43 3.12 -16.89 4.25
C ASP A 43 2.87 -17.08 5.75
N GLY A 44 2.24 -16.13 6.44
CA GLY A 44 2.02 -16.29 7.90
C GLY A 44 3.08 -15.63 8.77
N GLU A 45 4.18 -15.13 8.19
CA GLU A 45 5.35 -14.70 8.94
C GLU A 45 5.90 -13.35 8.49
N TYR A 46 6.62 -12.69 9.39
CA TYR A 46 7.43 -11.52 9.04
C TYR A 46 8.72 -11.96 8.37
N LYS A 47 8.93 -11.54 7.13
CA LYS A 47 10.15 -11.77 6.37
C LYS A 47 10.72 -10.44 5.93
N GLU A 48 12.05 -10.33 5.88
CA GLU A 48 12.69 -9.14 5.35
C GLU A 48 12.52 -9.10 3.82
N GLU A 49 11.89 -8.04 3.33
CA GLU A 49 11.65 -7.85 1.90
C GLU A 49 11.92 -6.41 1.48
N ALA A 50 12.26 -6.25 0.19
CA ALA A 50 12.40 -4.93 -0.40
C ALA A 50 11.04 -4.22 -0.38
N GLY A 51 11.00 -3.04 0.21
CA GLY A 51 9.76 -2.29 0.34
C GLY A 51 8.90 -2.71 1.52
N GLY A 52 9.38 -3.56 2.44
CA GLY A 52 8.65 -3.88 3.67
C GLY A 52 8.17 -2.63 4.43
N GLY A 53 7.05 -2.77 5.13
CA GLY A 53 6.38 -1.70 5.89
C GLY A 53 5.50 -0.74 5.09
N ILE A 54 5.44 -0.83 3.75
CA ILE A 54 4.60 0.07 2.94
C ILE A 54 3.09 -0.18 3.09
N CYS A 55 2.66 -1.30 3.67
CA CYS A 55 1.26 -1.53 4.01
C CYS A 55 0.69 -0.44 4.92
N GLN A 56 1.52 0.24 5.71
CA GLN A 56 1.11 1.42 6.47
C GLN A 56 0.67 2.58 5.56
N VAL A 57 1.38 2.78 4.43
CA VAL A 57 1.04 3.81 3.44
C VAL A 57 -0.21 3.41 2.66
N SER A 58 -0.30 2.14 2.22
CA SER A 58 -1.52 1.63 1.58
C SER A 58 -2.70 1.81 2.52
N SER A 59 -2.67 1.24 3.72
CA SER A 59 -3.76 1.40 4.70
C SER A 59 -4.11 2.86 4.98
N THR A 60 -3.13 3.76 5.10
CA THR A 60 -3.39 5.20 5.27
C THR A 60 -4.13 5.81 4.07
N LEU A 61 -3.71 5.49 2.85
CA LEU A 61 -4.35 5.99 1.63
C LEU A 61 -5.75 5.41 1.45
N TYR A 62 -5.98 4.14 1.77
CA TYR A 62 -7.31 3.49 1.76
C TYR A 62 -8.27 4.29 2.64
N ASN A 63 -7.80 4.61 3.84
CA ASN A 63 -8.53 5.38 4.83
C ASN A 63 -8.83 6.81 4.39
N ALA A 64 -7.95 7.43 3.60
CA ALA A 64 -8.19 8.75 3.01
C ALA A 64 -9.26 8.67 1.91
N VAL A 65 -9.12 7.71 0.99
CA VAL A 65 -10.05 7.44 -0.13
C VAL A 65 -11.45 7.11 0.42
N LEU A 66 -11.54 6.25 1.43
CA LEU A 66 -12.79 5.87 2.09
C LEU A 66 -13.50 7.09 2.70
N ARG A 67 -12.76 7.98 3.37
CA ARG A 67 -13.33 9.21 3.98
C ARG A 67 -13.66 10.29 2.97
N ALA A 68 -13.03 10.26 1.80
CA ALA A 68 -13.35 11.13 0.67
C ALA A 68 -14.56 10.61 -0.14
N GLU A 69 -15.15 9.48 0.25
CA GLU A 69 -16.30 8.84 -0.41
C GLU A 69 -16.02 8.54 -1.90
N LEU A 70 -14.77 8.26 -2.23
CA LEU A 70 -14.39 7.81 -3.57
C LEU A 70 -14.72 6.32 -3.75
N GLU A 71 -14.95 5.92 -4.99
CA GLU A 71 -15.16 4.51 -5.32
C GLU A 71 -13.87 3.71 -5.11
N ILE A 72 -13.95 2.64 -4.32
CA ILE A 72 -12.85 1.71 -4.08
C ILE A 72 -13.06 0.49 -4.98
N VAL A 73 -12.21 0.37 -6.00
CA VAL A 73 -12.31 -0.70 -7.01
C VAL A 73 -11.80 -2.04 -6.47
N GLU A 74 -10.73 -2.02 -5.68
CA GLU A 74 -10.13 -3.20 -5.06
C GLU A 74 -9.69 -2.86 -3.63
N ARG A 75 -9.89 -3.79 -2.70
CA ARG A 75 -9.29 -3.76 -1.35
C ARG A 75 -9.15 -5.17 -0.79
N LYS A 76 -8.00 -5.50 -0.20
CA LYS A 76 -7.70 -6.77 0.45
C LYS A 76 -7.06 -6.55 1.82
N HIS A 77 -7.68 -7.14 2.83
CA HIS A 77 -7.13 -7.13 4.18
C HIS A 77 -5.98 -8.12 4.35
N HIS A 78 -5.17 -7.86 5.37
CA HIS A 78 -4.12 -8.78 5.83
C HIS A 78 -4.74 -10.04 6.43
N SER A 79 -3.99 -11.14 6.42
CA SER A 79 -4.46 -12.42 6.97
C SER A 79 -4.59 -12.44 8.49
N TRP A 80 -4.05 -11.45 9.20
CA TRP A 80 -4.16 -11.32 10.65
C TRP A 80 -4.29 -9.85 11.10
N PRO A 81 -4.76 -9.59 12.34
CA PRO A 81 -4.92 -8.24 12.87
C PRO A 81 -3.59 -7.51 13.02
N LEU A 82 -3.57 -6.23 12.65
CA LEU A 82 -2.41 -5.35 12.78
C LEU A 82 -2.57 -4.48 14.03
N ASP A 83 -1.46 -4.14 14.67
CA ASP A 83 -1.43 -3.32 15.90
C ASP A 83 -1.49 -1.82 15.62
N TYR A 84 -1.11 -1.41 14.41
CA TYR A 84 -1.01 0.00 14.01
C TYR A 84 -2.29 0.57 13.37
N ILE A 85 -3.34 -0.23 13.20
CA ILE A 85 -4.59 0.22 12.58
C ILE A 85 -5.80 -0.57 13.08
N ASP A 86 -6.95 0.11 13.20
CA ASP A 86 -8.19 -0.52 13.65
C ASP A 86 -8.71 -1.55 12.63
N GLY A 87 -9.47 -2.53 13.14
CA GLY A 87 -10.08 -3.58 12.33
C GLY A 87 -11.00 -3.01 11.24
N GLY A 88 -10.84 -3.53 10.03
CA GLY A 88 -11.61 -3.11 8.85
C GLY A 88 -11.04 -1.89 8.13
N LEU A 89 -10.00 -1.25 8.69
CA LEU A 89 -9.33 -0.10 8.07
C LEU A 89 -8.00 -0.49 7.41
N ASP A 90 -7.60 -1.76 7.46
CA ASP A 90 -6.35 -2.21 6.86
C ASP A 90 -6.48 -2.48 5.35
N ALA A 91 -5.37 -2.34 4.64
CA ALA A 91 -5.27 -2.55 3.19
C ALA A 91 -3.86 -3.06 2.87
N THR A 92 -3.79 -4.25 2.25
CA THR A 92 -2.53 -4.93 1.89
C THR A 92 -2.05 -4.43 0.55
N ILE A 93 -0.74 -4.37 0.37
CA ILE A 93 -0.16 -4.07 -0.94
C ILE A 93 1.03 -4.97 -1.20
N SER A 94 1.16 -5.46 -2.42
CA SER A 94 2.34 -6.15 -2.90
C SER A 94 2.54 -5.87 -4.38
N THR A 95 3.77 -6.01 -4.87
CA THR A 95 4.08 -5.75 -6.28
C THR A 95 3.21 -6.63 -7.19
N GLY A 96 2.41 -6.01 -8.05
CA GLY A 96 1.49 -6.69 -8.96
C GLY A 96 0.11 -6.90 -8.34
N ALA A 97 0.02 -7.56 -7.19
CA ALA A 97 -1.21 -7.67 -6.40
C ALA A 97 -0.89 -8.18 -4.98
N PRO A 98 -1.67 -7.79 -3.95
CA PRO A 98 -2.83 -6.89 -4.00
C PRO A 98 -2.46 -5.43 -4.27
N ASP A 99 -3.40 -4.63 -4.78
CA ASP A 99 -3.21 -3.19 -5.01
C ASP A 99 -3.54 -2.36 -3.77
N PHE A 100 -4.71 -2.64 -3.21
CA PHE A 100 -5.22 -2.09 -1.96
C PHE A 100 -5.76 -3.23 -1.10
#